data_AF-A0A4Q0P2L4-F1
#
_entry.id   AF-A0A4Q0P2L4-F1
#
_cell.length_a   1.000
_cell.length_b   1.000
_cell.length_c   1.000
_cell.angle_alpha   90.00
_cell.angle_beta   90.00
_cell.angle_gamma   90.00
#
_symmetry.space_group_name_H-M   'P 1'
#
loop_
_entity.id
_entity.type
_entity.pdbx_description
1 polymer ?
#
loop_
_entity_poly.entity_id
_entity_poly.type
_entity_poly.pdbx_seq_one_letter_code
_entity_poly.pdbx_strand_id
1 'polypeptide(L)'
;MKRILFGIGIILIVGILILRCNIPMTKNSVVGIYANTNYRNEPCCVETPHKADTLNLKSDGTFSSEFYGDGTYDVNYGLLNSEIELHYEYEMGKAGYHTYFSNKIFEKPKIILNYDLNHYYEKVE
;
A
#
# COMPACT_ATOMS: atom_id res chain seq x y z
N MET A 1 -17.04 25.41 32.36
CA MET A 1 -15.66 25.40 31.83
C MET A 1 -15.01 24.02 31.86
N LYS A 2 -14.85 23.35 33.02
CA LYS A 2 -14.20 22.02 33.10
C LYS A 2 -14.83 20.95 32.19
N ARG A 3 -16.17 20.82 32.15
CA ARG A 3 -16.87 19.87 31.27
C ARG A 3 -16.64 20.12 29.77
N ILE A 4 -16.53 21.40 29.37
CA ILE A 4 -16.27 21.78 27.98
C ILE A 4 -14.82 21.43 27.62
N LEU A 5 -13.86 21.72 28.50
CA LEU A 5 -12.45 21.34 28.35
C LEU A 5 -12.28 19.81 28.23
N PHE A 6 -12.99 19.03 29.06
CA PHE A 6 -13.01 17.57 28.95
C PHE A 6 -13.60 17.08 27.60
N GLY A 7 -14.70 17.69 27.14
CA GLY A 7 -15.29 17.35 25.83
C GLY A 7 -14.34 17.61 24.66
N ILE A 8 -13.66 18.77 24.66
CA ILE A 8 -12.66 19.11 23.64
C ILE A 8 -11.50 18.11 23.66
N GLY A 9 -11.02 17.71 24.85
CA GLY A 9 -9.97 16.71 24.99
C GLY A 9 -10.33 15.36 24.37
N ILE A 10 -11.56 14.87 24.57
CA ILE A 10 -12.03 13.61 23.99
C ILE A 10 -12.10 13.72 22.46
N ILE A 11 -12.63 14.83 21.92
CA ILE A 11 -12.73 15.06 20.48
C ILE A 11 -11.33 15.06 19.84
N LEU A 12 -10.35 15.70 20.47
CA LEU A 12 -8.97 15.71 19.98
C LEU A 12 -8.36 14.31 19.97
N ILE A 13 -8.55 13.52 21.03
CA ILE A 13 -8.05 12.14 21.08
C ILE A 13 -8.68 11.29 19.98
N VAL A 14 -10.01 11.37 19.81
CA VAL A 14 -10.72 10.65 18.74
C VAL A 14 -10.22 11.09 17.36
N GLY A 15 -10.02 12.39 17.15
CA GLY A 15 -9.45 12.93 15.92
C GLY A 15 -8.06 12.37 15.61
N ILE A 16 -7.17 12.32 16.60
CA ILE A 16 -5.82 11.76 16.45
C ILE A 16 -5.88 10.26 16.11
N LEU A 17 -6.80 9.51 16.72
CA LEU A 17 -6.97 8.08 16.42
C LEU A 17 -7.45 7.87 14.98
N ILE A 18 -8.41 8.67 14.50
CA ILE A 18 -8.91 8.59 13.12
C ILE A 18 -7.79 8.85 12.11
N LEU A 19 -6.90 9.80 12.38
CA LEU A 19 -5.74 10.09 11.52
C LEU A 19 -4.73 8.93 11.42
N ARG A 20 -4.76 7.98 12.35
CA ARG A 20 -3.89 6.78 12.34
C ARG A 20 -4.53 5.59 11.64
N CYS A 21 -5.85 5.60 11.41
CA CYS A 21 -6.55 4.50 10.76
C CYS A 21 -6.30 4.48 9.25
N ASN A 22 -6.19 3.28 8.69
CA ASN A 22 -6.26 3.10 7.24
C ASN A 22 -7.72 3.20 6.79
N ILE A 23 -7.92 3.84 5.64
CA ILE A 23 -9.20 3.92 4.94
C ILE A 23 -9.14 2.91 3.78
N PRO A 24 -10.14 2.04 3.61
CA PRO A 24 -10.19 1.14 2.47
C PRO A 24 -10.02 1.87 1.14
N MET A 25 -9.27 1.26 0.23
CA MET A 25 -9.15 1.73 -1.13
C MET A 25 -10.50 1.61 -1.87
N THR A 26 -10.61 2.30 -2.99
CA THR A 26 -11.70 2.13 -3.96
C THR A 26 -11.11 1.62 -5.27
N LYS A 27 -11.96 1.05 -6.15
CA LYS A 27 -11.51 0.57 -7.47
C LYS A 27 -10.70 1.62 -8.24
N ASN A 28 -11.15 2.88 -8.21
CA ASN A 28 -10.48 3.97 -8.92
C ASN A 28 -9.21 4.44 -8.19
N SER A 29 -9.16 4.36 -6.86
CA SER A 29 -7.97 4.80 -6.12
C SER A 29 -6.82 3.79 -6.13
N VAL A 30 -7.10 2.51 -6.42
CA VAL A 30 -6.07 1.47 -6.63
C VAL A 30 -5.27 1.72 -7.90
N VAL A 31 -5.96 2.00 -9.01
CA VAL A 31 -5.35 2.21 -10.33
C VAL A 31 -4.37 3.39 -10.28
N GLY A 32 -3.19 3.22 -10.86
CA GLY A 32 -2.16 4.25 -10.92
C GLY A 32 -0.76 3.70 -10.82
N ILE A 33 0.20 4.62 -10.73
CA ILE A 33 1.63 4.29 -10.71
C ILE A 33 2.14 4.41 -9.28
N TYR A 34 2.83 3.37 -8.82
CA TYR A 34 3.47 3.34 -7.51
C TYR A 34 4.98 3.16 -7.65
N ALA A 35 5.75 4.06 -7.05
CA ALA A 35 7.20 4.05 -7.12
C ALA A 35 7.79 3.50 -5.82
N ASN A 36 8.74 2.58 -5.94
CA ASN A 36 9.56 2.13 -4.82
C ASN A 36 10.66 3.17 -4.60
N THR A 37 10.55 3.94 -3.53
CA THR A 37 11.47 5.07 -3.24
C THR A 37 12.38 4.80 -2.04
N ASN A 38 12.12 3.74 -1.28
CA ASN A 38 12.81 3.35 -0.05
C ASN A 38 13.56 2.00 -0.17
N TYR A 39 13.89 1.58 -1.39
CA TYR A 39 14.66 0.38 -1.73
C TYR A 39 16.08 0.28 -1.15
N ARG A 40 16.57 1.31 -0.45
CA ARG A 40 17.91 1.33 0.17
C ARG A 40 17.92 0.80 1.60
N ASN A 41 16.77 0.43 2.15
CA ASN A 41 16.70 -0.24 3.44
C ASN A 41 17.33 -1.64 3.33
N GLU A 42 17.74 -2.19 4.47
CA GLU A 42 18.41 -3.50 4.50
C GLU A 42 17.56 -4.56 3.79
N PRO A 43 18.13 -5.36 2.86
CA PRO A 43 17.34 -6.33 2.13
C PRO A 43 16.76 -7.39 3.09
N CYS A 44 15.43 -7.45 3.24
CA CYS A 44 14.80 -8.55 3.99
C CYS A 44 14.48 -9.76 3.14
N CYS A 45 13.93 -9.51 1.95
CA CYS A 45 12.99 -10.41 1.30
C CYS A 45 13.33 -10.50 -0.18
N VAL A 46 13.45 -11.71 -0.72
CA VAL A 46 13.85 -11.92 -2.13
C VAL A 46 12.72 -11.51 -3.07
N GLU A 47 11.49 -11.53 -2.58
CA GLU A 47 10.27 -11.26 -3.32
C GLU A 47 9.94 -9.76 -3.41
N THR A 48 10.82 -8.87 -2.94
CA THR A 48 10.64 -7.41 -2.99
C THR A 48 11.79 -6.73 -3.73
N PRO A 49 11.55 -5.66 -4.50
CA PRO A 49 12.62 -4.96 -5.19
C PRO A 49 13.51 -4.16 -4.25
N HIS A 50 14.81 -4.48 -4.25
CA HIS A 50 15.89 -3.72 -3.57
C HIS A 50 16.62 -2.75 -4.50
N LYS A 51 15.96 -2.39 -5.60
CA LYS A 51 16.36 -1.34 -6.54
C LYS A 51 15.17 -0.43 -6.82
N ALA A 52 15.41 0.70 -7.46
CA ALA A 52 14.32 1.52 -7.99
C ALA A 52 13.45 0.65 -8.90
N ASP A 53 12.14 0.69 -8.66
CA ASP A 53 11.15 -0.02 -9.46
C ASP A 53 9.84 0.76 -9.43
N THR A 54 9.00 0.54 -10.44
CA THR A 54 7.70 1.16 -10.57
C THR A 54 6.66 0.09 -10.85
N LEU A 55 5.63 0.02 -10.01
CA LEU A 55 4.48 -0.85 -10.20
C LEU A 55 3.32 -0.03 -10.78
N ASN A 56 2.93 -0.33 -12.02
CA ASN A 56 1.81 0.31 -12.70
C ASN A 56 0.58 -0.60 -12.65
N LEU A 57 -0.43 -0.23 -11.86
CA LEU A 57 -1.70 -0.96 -11.76
C LEU A 57 -2.73 -0.36 -12.71
N LYS A 58 -3.20 -1.15 -13.69
CA LYS A 58 -4.13 -0.70 -14.75
C LYS A 58 -5.58 -1.06 -14.40
N SER A 59 -6.52 -0.29 -14.93
CA SER A 59 -7.96 -0.46 -14.63
C SER A 59 -8.58 -1.77 -15.10
N ASP A 60 -7.90 -2.51 -15.98
CA ASP A 60 -8.32 -3.82 -16.47
C ASP A 60 -7.89 -4.98 -15.56
N GLY A 61 -7.23 -4.71 -14.43
CA GLY A 61 -6.73 -5.72 -13.49
C GLY A 61 -5.36 -6.28 -13.87
N THR A 62 -4.66 -5.68 -14.83
CA THR A 62 -3.27 -6.02 -15.17
C THR A 62 -2.27 -5.07 -14.54
N PHE A 63 -1.03 -5.51 -14.35
CA PHE A 63 0.06 -4.65 -13.92
C PHE A 63 1.32 -4.84 -14.75
N SER A 64 2.25 -3.87 -14.63
CA SER A 64 3.62 -3.99 -15.15
C SER A 64 4.62 -3.42 -14.14
N SER A 65 5.77 -4.09 -13.98
CA SER A 65 6.91 -3.67 -13.15
C SER A 65 8.22 -4.19 -13.75
N GLU A 66 9.34 -3.48 -13.55
CA GLU A 66 10.65 -3.96 -14.00
C GLU A 66 11.12 -5.17 -13.18
N PHE A 67 10.69 -5.25 -11.91
CA PHE A 67 11.05 -6.34 -11.01
C PHE A 67 10.15 -7.58 -11.18
N TYR A 68 8.83 -7.39 -11.18
CA TYR A 68 7.86 -8.49 -11.27
C TYR A 68 7.49 -8.87 -12.71
N GLY A 69 7.85 -8.04 -13.69
CA GLY A 69 7.39 -8.17 -15.07
C GLY A 69 5.92 -7.74 -15.23
N ASP A 70 5.24 -8.35 -16.19
CA ASP A 70 3.82 -8.14 -16.46
C ASP A 70 2.98 -9.24 -15.78
N GLY A 71 1.81 -8.86 -15.28
CA GLY A 71 0.94 -9.79 -14.56
C GLY A 71 -0.48 -9.29 -14.36
N THR A 72 -1.22 -9.97 -13.49
CA THR A 72 -2.57 -9.59 -13.06
C THR A 72 -2.60 -9.35 -11.57
N TYR A 73 -3.57 -8.58 -11.09
CA TYR A 73 -3.73 -8.35 -9.66
C TYR A 73 -5.20 -8.37 -9.25
N ASP A 74 -5.42 -8.81 -8.02
CA ASP A 74 -6.72 -8.83 -7.36
C ASP A 74 -6.69 -7.99 -6.09
N VAL A 75 -7.80 -7.32 -5.78
CA VAL A 75 -7.91 -6.47 -4.58
C VAL A 75 -9.11 -6.85 -3.74
N ASN A 76 -8.87 -7.11 -2.46
CA ASN A 76 -9.89 -7.29 -1.45
C ASN A 76 -10.09 -5.98 -0.67
N TYR A 77 -11.25 -5.33 -0.85
CA TYR A 77 -11.59 -4.03 -0.25
C TYR A 77 -12.18 -4.18 1.16
N GLY A 78 -11.47 -4.84 2.07
CA GLY A 78 -11.91 -5.07 3.45
C GLY A 78 -12.31 -3.79 4.20
N LEU A 79 -12.89 -3.95 5.40
CA LEU A 79 -13.47 -2.83 6.17
C LEU A 79 -12.43 -1.84 6.74
N LEU A 80 -11.22 -2.31 7.04
CA LEU A 80 -10.17 -1.52 7.70
C LEU A 80 -8.90 -1.36 6.85
N ASN A 81 -8.68 -2.29 5.92
CA ASN A 81 -7.55 -2.32 5.01
C ASN A 81 -7.99 -2.93 3.68
N SER A 82 -7.32 -2.53 2.61
CA SER A 82 -7.43 -3.22 1.33
C SER A 82 -6.19 -4.07 1.13
N GLU A 83 -6.40 -5.30 0.69
CA GLU A 83 -5.33 -6.26 0.39
C GLU A 83 -5.20 -6.40 -1.13
N ILE A 84 -3.98 -6.63 -1.61
CA ILE A 84 -3.66 -6.86 -3.01
C ILE A 84 -2.86 -8.14 -3.15
N GLU A 85 -3.22 -8.92 -4.15
CA GLU A 85 -2.44 -10.08 -4.58
C GLU A 85 -1.97 -9.85 -6.01
N LEU A 86 -0.65 -9.92 -6.23
CA LEU A 86 -0.04 -9.87 -7.55
C LEU A 86 0.18 -11.29 -8.04
N HIS A 87 -0.11 -11.54 -9.32
CA HIS A 87 0.11 -12.82 -9.97
C HIS A 87 0.96 -12.60 -11.23
N TYR A 88 2.09 -13.30 -11.33
CA TYR A 88 3.04 -13.13 -12.44
C TYR A 88 3.78 -14.43 -12.74
N GLU A 89 4.42 -14.47 -13.91
CA GLU A 89 5.29 -15.57 -14.33
C GLU A 89 6.76 -15.16 -14.16
N TYR A 90 7.58 -16.09 -13.71
CA TYR A 90 9.03 -15.97 -13.59
C TYR A 90 9.70 -17.26 -14.07
N GLU A 91 11.03 -17.31 -14.06
CA GLU A 91 11.82 -18.41 -14.65
C GLU A 91 11.41 -19.82 -14.20
N MET A 92 10.90 -19.98 -12.97
CA MET A 92 10.48 -21.28 -12.43
C MET A 92 8.97 -21.52 -12.48
N GLY A 93 8.20 -20.67 -13.18
CA GLY A 93 6.76 -20.81 -13.36
C GLY A 93 5.95 -19.65 -12.79
N LYS A 94 4.78 -19.95 -12.20
CA LYS A 94 3.87 -18.93 -11.67
C LYS A 94 4.24 -18.58 -10.23
N ALA A 95 4.18 -17.29 -9.90
CA ALA A 95 4.37 -16.75 -8.57
C ALA A 95 3.21 -15.84 -8.18
N GLY A 96 3.11 -15.61 -6.87
CA GLY A 96 2.16 -14.68 -6.28
C GLY A 96 2.83 -13.85 -5.19
N TYR A 97 2.38 -12.61 -5.01
CA TYR A 97 2.81 -11.77 -3.90
C TYR A 97 1.59 -11.09 -3.26
N HIS A 98 1.26 -11.51 -2.03
CA HIS A 98 0.16 -10.97 -1.25
C HIS A 98 0.66 -9.89 -0.29
N THR A 99 -0.02 -8.76 -0.29
CA THR A 99 0.23 -7.67 0.66
C THR A 99 -0.98 -6.75 0.79
N TYR A 100 -0.81 -5.56 1.38
CA TYR A 100 -1.88 -4.62 1.66
C TYR A 100 -1.51 -3.16 1.38
N PHE A 101 -2.56 -2.36 1.21
CA PHE A 101 -2.47 -0.92 1.08
C PHE A 101 -2.46 -0.25 2.45
N SER A 102 -1.58 0.74 2.63
CA SER A 102 -1.74 1.77 3.63
C SER A 102 -2.29 3.03 2.97
N ASN A 103 -3.44 3.50 3.45
CA ASN A 103 -4.13 4.67 2.94
C ASN A 103 -4.63 5.49 4.11
N LYS A 104 -3.78 6.36 4.63
CA LYS A 104 -4.05 7.21 5.80
C LYS A 104 -4.37 8.63 5.34
N ILE A 105 -5.14 9.34 6.16
CA ILE A 105 -5.48 10.74 5.90
C ILE A 105 -4.18 11.57 5.86
N PHE A 106 -4.01 12.39 4.83
CA PHE A 106 -2.82 13.22 4.55
C PHE A 106 -1.55 12.47 4.14
N GLU A 107 -1.62 11.15 3.93
CA GLU A 107 -0.54 10.38 3.31
C GLU A 107 -0.95 9.98 1.88
N LYS A 108 0.05 9.79 1.01
CA LYS A 108 -0.21 9.13 -0.27
C LYS A 108 -0.47 7.64 -0.03
N PRO A 109 -1.36 7.00 -0.81
CA PRO A 109 -1.54 5.56 -0.74
C PRO A 109 -0.23 4.82 -0.98
N LYS A 110 0.01 3.77 -0.20
CA LYS A 110 1.21 2.93 -0.28
C LYS A 110 0.80 1.47 -0.41
N ILE A 111 1.57 0.69 -1.16
CA ILE A 111 1.54 -0.77 -1.13
C ILE A 111 2.70 -1.20 -0.25
N ILE A 112 2.40 -1.75 0.93
CA ILE A 112 3.43 -2.12 1.89
C ILE A 112 4.15 -3.37 1.37
N LEU A 113 5.47 -3.41 1.38
CA LEU A 113 6.25 -4.59 1.00
C LEU A 113 6.85 -5.25 2.24
N ASN A 114 7.29 -4.43 3.19
CA ASN A 114 7.65 -4.85 4.53
C ASN A 114 7.37 -3.71 5.50
N TYR A 115 6.53 -3.96 6.50
CA TYR A 115 6.15 -2.95 7.49
C TYR A 115 7.31 -2.59 8.42
N ASP A 116 7.99 -3.60 8.97
CA ASP A 116 9.05 -3.44 9.97
C ASP A 116 10.27 -2.70 9.40
N LEU A 117 10.58 -2.97 8.13
CA LEU A 117 11.66 -2.31 7.41
C LEU A 117 11.24 -1.06 6.65
N ASN A 118 10.00 -0.60 6.83
CA ASN A 118 9.48 0.59 6.16
C ASN A 118 9.78 0.55 4.64
N HIS A 119 9.48 -0.57 3.98
CA HIS A 119 9.66 -0.81 2.54
C HIS A 119 8.28 -0.84 1.88
N TYR A 120 8.06 -0.02 0.86
CA TYR A 120 6.77 0.12 0.21
C TYR A 120 6.89 0.73 -1.18
N TYR A 121 5.88 0.51 -2.02
CA TYR A 121 5.64 1.42 -3.14
C TYR A 121 4.71 2.56 -2.69
N GLU A 122 5.02 3.79 -3.06
CA GLU A 122 4.14 4.95 -2.82
C GLU A 122 3.50 5.40 -4.13
N LYS A 123 2.20 5.71 -4.11
CA LYS A 123 1.49 6.20 -5.29
C LYS A 123 2.04 7.54 -5.75
N VAL A 124 2.39 7.66 -7.02
CA VAL A 124 2.93 8.88 -7.64
C VAL A 124 2.01 9.48 -8.69
N GLU A 125 1.15 8.68 -9.31
CA GLU A 125 0.13 9.09 -10.29
C GLU A 125 -1.20 8.37 -10.03
#